data_AF-A0A965V565-F1
#
_entry.id   AF-A0A965V565-F1
#
_cell.length_a   1.000
_cell.length_b   1.000
_cell.length_c   1.000
_cell.angle_alpha   90.00
_cell.angle_beta   90.00
_cell.angle_gamma   90.00
#
_symmetry.space_group_name_H-M   'P 1'
#
loop_
_entity.id
_entity.type
_entity.pdbx_description
1 polymer ?
#
loop_
_entity_poly.entity_id
_entity_poly.type
_entity_poly.pdbx_seq_one_letter_code
_entity_poly.pdbx_strand_id
1 'polypeptide(L)'
;MEESFDYRENLDENLDQEIDKVLRPKYLADFSGQPAIVENLEVFIQAAKLRKEPLDHVLLHGPPGLGKTTLAHIIANEMGVGFKVTSGPVLDKPGDLAGLLTNLGEGDV
;
A
#
# COMPACT_ATOMS: atom_id res chain seq x y z
N MET A 1 4.08 16.81 37.24
CA MET A 1 4.78 17.27 36.03
C MET A 1 3.78 17.11 34.92
N GLU A 2 3.12 18.20 34.54
CA GLU A 2 2.31 18.22 33.32
C GLU A 2 3.32 18.13 32.17
N GLU A 3 3.37 16.98 31.50
CA GLU A 3 4.04 16.89 30.20
C GLU A 3 3.28 17.84 29.26
N SER A 4 3.97 18.88 28.81
CA SER A 4 3.47 19.79 27.79
C SER A 4 3.25 18.98 26.51
N PHE A 5 2.01 18.57 26.29
CA PHE A 5 1.61 17.91 25.06
C PHE A 5 1.65 18.96 23.95
N ASP A 6 2.75 18.99 23.17
CA ASP A 6 2.96 20.01 22.15
C ASP A 6 2.12 19.67 20.91
N TYR A 7 0.99 20.37 20.79
CA TYR A 7 0.07 20.25 19.67
C TYR A 7 0.70 20.68 18.33
N ARG A 8 1.78 21.48 18.35
CA ARG A 8 2.44 21.96 17.13
C ARG A 8 3.25 20.88 16.42
N GLU A 9 4.02 20.09 17.16
CA GLU A 9 4.80 18.97 16.58
C GLU A 9 3.89 17.95 15.88
N ASN A 10 2.73 17.62 16.48
CA ASN A 10 1.76 16.70 15.88
C ASN A 10 1.13 17.24 14.58
N LEU A 11 0.93 18.57 14.46
CA LEU A 11 0.40 19.18 13.24
C LEU A 11 1.40 19.09 12.08
N ASP A 12 2.67 19.36 12.37
CA ASP A 12 3.75 19.31 11.38
C ASP A 12 4.01 17.87 10.90
N GLU A 13 4.01 16.87 11.81
CA GLU A 13 4.15 15.45 11.42
C GLU A 13 3.01 14.96 10.52
N ASN A 14 1.76 15.34 10.81
CA ASN A 14 0.62 14.97 9.98
C ASN A 14 0.71 15.62 8.59
N LEU A 15 1.14 16.89 8.53
CA LEU A 15 1.32 17.60 7.27
C LEU A 15 2.41 16.95 6.40
N ASP A 16 3.54 16.56 6.99
CA ASP A 16 4.61 15.86 6.29
C ASP A 16 4.16 14.49 5.76
N GLN A 17 3.35 13.75 6.52
CA GLN A 17 2.75 12.50 6.06
C GLN A 17 1.76 12.70 4.92
N GLU A 18 0.96 13.77 4.95
CA GLU A 18 0.04 14.10 3.85
C GLU A 18 0.80 14.52 2.59
N ILE A 19 1.86 15.31 2.73
CA ILE A 19 2.72 15.71 1.62
C ILE A 19 3.41 14.47 1.01
N ASP A 20 3.95 13.57 1.83
CA ASP A 20 4.59 12.34 1.34
C ASP A 20 3.60 11.44 0.58
N LYS A 21 2.34 11.34 1.04
CA LYS A 21 1.28 10.63 0.30
C LYS A 21 0.99 11.26 -1.06
N VAL A 22 1.06 12.58 -1.18
CA VAL A 22 0.83 13.30 -2.45
C VAL A 22 2.02 13.12 -3.41
N LEU A 23 3.24 13.04 -2.89
CA LEU A 23 4.47 12.90 -3.68
C LEU A 23 4.71 11.47 -4.19
N ARG A 24 4.11 10.46 -3.56
CA ARG A 24 4.24 9.06 -4.00
C ARG A 24 3.60 8.86 -5.38
N PRO A 25 4.29 8.15 -6.30
CA PRO A 25 3.72 7.82 -7.60
C PRO A 25 2.44 7.01 -7.43
N LYS A 26 1.43 7.33 -8.26
CA LYS A 26 0.09 6.73 -8.18
C LYS A 26 -0.13 5.61 -9.17
N TYR A 27 0.52 5.71 -10.32
CA TYR A 27 0.43 4.74 -11.42
C TYR A 27 1.76 4.06 -11.65
N LEU A 28 1.69 2.89 -12.29
CA LEU A 28 2.89 2.09 -12.55
C LEU A 28 3.86 2.81 -13.50
N ALA A 29 3.31 3.62 -14.42
CA ALA A 29 4.07 4.48 -15.32
C ALA A 29 4.88 5.58 -14.63
N ASP A 30 4.46 6.01 -13.42
CA ASP A 30 5.15 7.05 -12.64
C ASP A 30 6.26 6.47 -11.75
N PHE A 31 6.31 5.14 -11.61
CA PHE A 31 7.29 4.47 -10.76
C PHE A 31 8.65 4.42 -11.45
N SER A 32 9.59 5.22 -10.97
CA SER A 32 10.93 5.34 -11.55
C SER A 32 11.86 4.23 -11.05
N GLY A 33 12.49 3.53 -12.00
CA GLY A 33 13.46 2.46 -11.73
C GLY A 33 12.81 1.08 -11.62
N GLN A 34 13.65 0.05 -11.41
CA GLN A 34 13.24 -1.35 -11.32
C GLN A 34 12.43 -1.86 -12.55
N PRO A 35 12.91 -1.67 -13.79
CA PRO A 35 12.14 -1.95 -15.01
C PRO A 35 11.64 -3.40 -15.09
N ALA A 36 12.45 -4.37 -14.65
CA ALA A 36 12.05 -5.77 -14.64
C ALA A 36 10.83 -6.06 -13.74
N ILE A 37 10.69 -5.37 -12.60
CA ILE A 37 9.54 -5.54 -11.70
C ILE A 37 8.32 -4.83 -12.28
N VAL A 38 8.53 -3.63 -12.82
CA VAL A 38 7.48 -2.82 -13.48
C VAL A 38 6.86 -3.58 -14.64
N GLU A 39 7.68 -4.08 -15.59
CA GLU A 39 7.23 -4.85 -16.74
C GLU A 39 6.48 -6.12 -16.33
N ASN A 40 6.98 -6.83 -15.32
CA ASN A 40 6.34 -8.06 -14.85
C ASN A 40 4.96 -7.79 -14.21
N LEU A 41 4.88 -6.77 -13.34
CA LEU A 41 3.62 -6.35 -12.72
C LEU A 41 2.62 -5.85 -13.76
N GLU A 42 3.07 -5.12 -14.77
CA GLU A 42 2.22 -4.65 -15.86
C GLU A 42 1.53 -5.83 -16.56
N VAL A 43 2.29 -6.88 -16.93
CA VAL A 43 1.74 -8.10 -17.54
C VAL A 43 0.69 -8.76 -16.66
N PHE A 44 0.97 -8.94 -15.36
CA PHE A 44 0.03 -9.60 -14.45
C PHE A 44 -1.24 -8.78 -14.20
N ILE A 45 -1.11 -7.46 -14.00
CA ILE A 45 -2.23 -6.55 -13.81
C ILE A 45 -3.13 -6.56 -15.04
N GLN A 46 -2.56 -6.43 -16.24
CA GLN A 46 -3.34 -6.45 -17.47
C GLN A 46 -4.04 -7.80 -17.67
N ALA A 47 -3.35 -8.91 -17.37
CA ALA A 47 -3.95 -10.23 -17.46
C ALA A 47 -5.13 -10.41 -16.49
N ALA A 48 -5.00 -9.96 -15.23
CA ALA A 48 -6.07 -10.00 -14.23
C ALA A 48 -7.27 -9.14 -14.66
N LYS A 49 -7.02 -7.91 -15.13
CA LYS A 49 -8.06 -7.01 -15.67
C LYS A 49 -8.82 -7.62 -16.84
N LEU A 50 -8.12 -8.26 -17.78
CA LEU A 50 -8.75 -8.92 -18.94
C LEU A 50 -9.65 -10.08 -18.52
N ARG A 51 -9.27 -10.83 -17.48
CA ARG A 51 -10.07 -11.92 -16.91
C ARG A 51 -11.21 -11.42 -16.00
N LYS A 52 -11.18 -10.15 -15.58
CA LYS A 52 -12.08 -9.57 -14.57
C LYS A 52 -11.98 -10.31 -13.24
N GLU A 53 -10.76 -10.65 -12.85
CA GLU A 53 -10.44 -11.35 -11.62
C GLU A 53 -9.49 -10.50 -10.77
N PRO A 54 -9.43 -10.74 -9.45
CA PRO A 54 -8.40 -10.15 -8.59
C PRO A 54 -6.99 -10.51 -9.10
N LEU A 55 -6.02 -9.65 -8.78
CA LEU A 55 -4.61 -9.97 -8.98
C LEU A 55 -4.23 -11.10 -7.99
N ASP A 56 -3.41 -12.04 -8.45
CA ASP A 56 -2.83 -13.06 -7.57
C ASP A 56 -1.99 -12.40 -6.45
N HIS A 57 -1.84 -13.10 -5.32
CA HIS A 57 -1.10 -12.58 -4.17
C HIS A 57 0.35 -12.25 -4.52
N VAL A 58 0.79 -11.04 -4.19
CA VAL A 58 2.14 -10.54 -4.48
C VAL A 58 2.97 -10.43 -3.20
N LEU A 59 4.18 -10.96 -3.23
CA LEU A 59 5.18 -10.77 -2.17
C LEU A 59 6.30 -9.84 -2.66
N LEU A 60 6.34 -8.62 -2.12
CA LEU A 60 7.42 -7.66 -2.36
C LEU A 60 8.49 -7.77 -1.27
N HIS A 61 9.71 -8.17 -1.64
CA HIS A 61 10.84 -8.28 -0.72
C HIS A 61 12.02 -7.40 -1.15
N GLY A 62 12.82 -6.96 -0.19
CA GLY A 62 14.03 -6.17 -0.45
C GLY A 62 14.36 -5.17 0.67
N PRO A 63 15.53 -4.51 0.62
CA PRO A 63 15.94 -3.47 1.56
C PRO A 63 14.89 -2.38 1.83
N PRO A 64 14.89 -1.72 3.00
CA PRO A 64 14.00 -0.60 3.28
C PRO A 64 14.23 0.56 2.28
N GLY A 65 13.19 1.35 1.99
CA GLY A 65 13.29 2.52 1.11
C GLY A 65 13.13 2.26 -0.39
N LEU A 66 13.02 1.01 -0.86
CA LEU A 66 12.90 0.69 -2.29
C LEU A 66 11.48 0.81 -2.89
N GLY A 67 10.57 1.50 -2.20
CA GLY A 67 9.22 1.74 -2.72
C GLY A 67 8.27 0.54 -2.67
N LYS A 68 8.51 -0.47 -1.83
CA LYS A 68 7.62 -1.64 -1.69
C LYS A 68 6.18 -1.27 -1.32
N THR A 69 6.02 -0.44 -0.28
CA THR A 69 4.70 0.06 0.12
C THR A 69 4.06 0.89 -1.00
N THR A 70 4.87 1.69 -1.71
CA THR A 70 4.42 2.46 -2.87
C THR A 70 3.91 1.57 -4.01
N LEU A 71 4.64 0.49 -4.34
CA LEU A 71 4.21 -0.48 -5.35
C LEU A 71 2.89 -1.17 -4.96
N ALA A 72 2.68 -1.50 -3.68
CA ALA A 72 1.40 -2.05 -3.22
C ALA A 72 0.23 -1.08 -3.43
N HIS A 73 0.43 0.21 -3.13
CA HIS A 73 -0.56 1.26 -3.42
C HIS A 73 -0.83 1.40 -4.93
N ILE A 74 0.23 1.37 -5.75
CA ILE A 74 0.11 1.43 -7.21
C ILE A 74 -0.70 0.23 -7.73
N ILE A 75 -0.45 -0.97 -7.24
CA ILE A 75 -1.20 -2.18 -7.63
C ILE A 75 -2.69 -2.01 -7.34
N ALA A 76 -3.06 -1.53 -6.14
CA ALA A 76 -4.45 -1.28 -5.78
C ALA A 76 -5.10 -0.22 -6.68
N ASN A 77 -4.40 0.89 -6.95
CA ASN A 77 -4.87 1.94 -7.84
C ASN A 77 -5.07 1.44 -9.27
N GLU A 78 -4.12 0.66 -9.80
CA GLU A 78 -4.21 0.06 -11.12
C GLU A 78 -5.42 -0.86 -11.20
N MET A 79 -5.64 -1.70 -10.19
CA MET A 79 -6.78 -2.61 -10.12
C MET A 79 -8.12 -1.90 -9.85
N GLY A 80 -8.10 -0.64 -9.40
CA GLY A 80 -9.29 0.15 -9.10
C GLY A 80 -10.05 -0.32 -7.86
N VAL A 81 -9.33 -0.87 -6.87
CA VAL A 81 -9.87 -1.51 -5.66
C VAL A 81 -9.42 -0.78 -4.40
N GLY A 82 -10.03 -1.09 -3.26
CA GLY A 82 -9.61 -0.58 -1.96
C GLY A 82 -8.23 -1.10 -1.56
N PHE A 83 -7.56 -0.36 -0.70
CA PHE A 83 -6.25 -0.74 -0.15
C PHE A 83 -6.27 -0.68 1.38
N LYS A 84 -5.94 -1.79 2.04
CA LYS A 84 -5.85 -1.85 3.50
C LYS A 84 -4.43 -2.16 3.97
N VAL A 85 -3.83 -1.19 4.63
CA VAL A 85 -2.50 -1.34 5.24
C VAL A 85 -2.62 -1.95 6.63
N THR A 86 -1.78 -2.94 6.90
CA THR A 86 -1.53 -3.45 8.25
C THR A 86 -0.04 -3.76 8.42
N SER A 87 0.38 -4.07 9.64
CA SER A 87 1.72 -4.53 9.94
C SER A 87 1.67 -5.77 10.82
N GLY A 88 2.70 -6.62 10.75
CA GLY A 88 2.77 -7.85 11.56
C GLY A 88 2.52 -7.62 13.05
N PRO A 89 3.16 -6.62 13.70
CA PRO A 89 2.93 -6.34 15.12
C PRO A 89 1.49 -5.94 15.48
N VAL A 90 0.71 -5.42 14.52
CA VAL A 90 -0.71 -5.05 14.73
C VAL A 90 -1.62 -6.29 14.69
N LEU A 91 -1.15 -7.40 14.11
CA LEU A 91 -1.87 -8.67 14.02
C LEU A 91 -1.41 -9.62 15.13
N ASP A 92 -1.67 -9.25 16.38
CA ASP A 92 -1.23 -10.00 17.58
C ASP A 92 -2.07 -11.27 17.82
N LYS A 93 -3.38 -11.20 17.55
CA LYS A 93 -4.31 -12.32 17.78
C LYS A 93 -4.97 -12.78 16.49
N PRO A 94 -5.36 -14.07 16.38
CA PRO A 94 -6.11 -14.59 15.23
C PRO A 94 -7.39 -13.79 14.92
N GLY A 95 -8.02 -13.20 15.94
CA GLY A 95 -9.20 -12.36 15.80
C GLY A 95 -8.95 -11.05 15.04
N ASP A 96 -7.74 -10.48 15.13
CA ASP A 96 -7.39 -9.24 14.45
C ASP A 96 -7.32 -9.45 12.93
N LEU A 97 -6.72 -10.57 12.52
CA LEU A 97 -6.71 -10.99 11.12
C LEU A 97 -8.12 -11.31 10.61
N ALA A 98 -8.92 -12.06 11.38
CA ALA A 98 -10.30 -12.36 11.00
C ALA A 98 -11.14 -11.08 10.84
N GLY A 99 -10.99 -10.10 11.75
CA GLY A 99 -11.64 -8.80 11.67
C GLY A 99 -11.19 -7.99 10.45
N LEU A 100 -9.91 -8.04 10.07
CA LEU A 100 -9.42 -7.38 8.86
C LEU A 100 -10.03 -8.00 7.61
N LEU A 101 -9.97 -9.34 7.48
CA LEU A 101 -10.43 -10.08 6.31
C LEU A 101 -11.95 -9.96 6.09
N THR A 102 -12.75 -9.96 7.17
CA THR A 102 -14.21 -9.84 7.08
C THR A 102 -14.68 -8.47 6.61
N ASN A 103 -13.84 -7.45 6.73
CA ASN A 103 -14.15 -6.08 6.30
C ASN A 103 -13.58 -5.74 4.90
N LEU A 104 -12.91 -6.66 4.21
CA LEU A 104 -12.36 -6.42 2.87
C LEU A 104 -13.48 -6.45 1.82
N GLY A 105 -13.40 -5.51 0.87
CA GLY A 105 -14.20 -5.54 -0.35
C GLY A 105 -13.70 -6.59 -1.34
N GLU A 106 -14.51 -6.86 -2.37
CA GLU A 106 -14.13 -7.78 -3.44
C GLU A 106 -12.92 -7.24 -4.20
N GLY A 107 -11.82 -8.00 -4.20
CA GLY A 107 -10.58 -7.63 -4.89
C GLY A 107 -9.71 -6.60 -4.17
N ASP A 108 -10.07 -6.15 -2.96
CA ASP A 108 -9.22 -5.26 -2.16
C ASP A 108 -7.82 -5.84 -1.93
N VAL A 109 -6.82 -4.94 -1.89
CA VAL A 109 -5.40 -5.25 -1.70
C VAL A 109 -4.94 -4.97 -0.28
#